data_AF-A0A6A4AP48-F1
#
_entry.id   AF-A0A6A4AP48-F1
#
_cell.length_a   1.000
_cell.length_b   1.000
_cell.length_c   1.000
_cell.angle_alpha   90.00
_cell.angle_beta   90.00
_cell.angle_gamma   90.00
#
_symmetry.space_group_name_H-M   'P 1'
#
loop_
_entity.id
_entity.type
_entity.pdbx_description
1 polymer ?
#
loop_
_entity_poly.entity_id
_entity_poly.type
_entity_poly.pdbx_seq_one_letter_code
_entity_poly.pdbx_strand_id
1 'polypeptide(L)'
;MSNFSNKNTLPVPSEVTDFATLAGAVDVLSNVTRQLYQPAVNEALEAASTFLAELRVSEIPTSAVALAEITAWIDDRLELFRVFIADESWAQVSAIKAHFSASHESFVRVHQLILRQDIVSALKATKSGSSRNDRASRGAGTDKRVFIPQEIRKALPKQGNKQICLRFLSAQGCRGKNGNCIINSLCHFKP
;
A
#
# COMPACT_ATOMS: atom_id res chain seq x y z
N MET A 1 29.26 32.99 1.61
CA MET A 1 27.92 33.55 1.33
C MET A 1 27.39 32.84 0.10
N SER A 2 26.33 32.04 0.24
CA SER A 2 25.73 31.32 -0.88
C SER A 2 24.90 32.29 -1.72
N ASN A 3 25.22 32.39 -3.00
CA ASN A 3 24.52 33.24 -3.96
C ASN A 3 23.18 32.58 -4.32
N PHE A 4 22.06 33.23 -3.99
CA PHE A 4 20.69 32.75 -4.27
C PHE A 4 20.12 33.28 -5.61
N SER A 5 20.97 33.69 -6.55
CA SER A 5 20.53 34.08 -7.90
C SER A 5 19.84 32.91 -8.61
N ASN A 6 18.77 33.18 -9.38
CA ASN A 6 18.07 32.21 -10.25
C ASN A 6 18.98 31.49 -11.27
N LYS A 7 20.24 31.93 -11.41
CA LYS A 7 21.26 31.29 -12.24
C LYS A 7 21.97 30.11 -11.55
N ASN A 8 21.80 29.96 -10.23
CA ASN A 8 22.29 28.80 -9.49
C ASN A 8 21.24 27.71 -9.46
N THR A 9 21.51 26.63 -10.18
CA THR A 9 20.74 25.40 -10.05
C THR A 9 20.97 24.86 -8.64
N LEU A 10 19.90 24.76 -7.85
CA LEU A 10 19.98 24.07 -6.56
C LEU A 10 20.40 22.61 -6.80
N PRO A 11 21.23 22.02 -5.94
CA PRO A 11 21.54 20.61 -6.04
C PRO A 11 20.25 19.80 -5.99
N VAL A 12 20.17 18.78 -6.85
CA VAL A 12 19.04 17.85 -6.84
C VAL A 12 19.01 17.17 -5.47
N PRO A 13 17.87 17.20 -4.75
CA PRO A 13 17.74 16.48 -3.48
C PRO A 13 18.03 15.00 -3.69
N SER A 14 18.84 14.40 -2.83
CA SER A 14 19.04 12.96 -2.82
C SER A 14 17.72 12.24 -2.52
N GLU A 15 17.45 11.13 -3.20
CA GLU A 15 16.28 10.30 -2.88
C GLU A 15 16.38 9.75 -1.45
N VAL A 16 15.26 9.77 -0.73
CA VAL A 16 15.18 9.20 0.61
C VAL A 16 15.06 7.68 0.49
N THR A 17 16.17 6.98 0.76
CA THR A 17 16.25 5.52 0.59
C THR A 17 15.80 4.73 1.82
N ASP A 18 15.83 5.36 3.00
CA ASP A 18 15.45 4.75 4.26
C ASP A 18 14.88 5.78 5.24
N PHE A 19 14.22 5.26 6.27
CA PHE A 19 13.58 6.08 7.31
C PHE A 19 14.61 6.88 8.13
N ALA A 20 15.83 6.37 8.32
CA ALA A 20 16.85 7.06 9.11
C ALA A 20 17.33 8.33 8.40
N THR A 21 17.41 8.31 7.08
CA THR A 21 17.73 9.46 6.23
C THR A 21 16.66 10.53 6.35
N LEU A 22 15.37 10.16 6.31
CA LEU A 22 14.26 11.08 6.52
C LEU A 22 14.30 11.74 7.91
N ALA A 23 14.38 10.91 8.96
CA ALA A 23 14.44 11.39 10.33
C ALA A 23 15.66 12.28 10.59
N GLY A 24 16.82 11.90 10.07
CA GLY A 24 18.05 12.69 10.16
C GLY A 24 17.93 14.05 9.47
N ALA A 25 17.30 14.11 8.29
CA ALA A 25 17.10 15.37 7.58
C ALA A 25 16.22 16.36 8.37
N VAL A 26 15.11 15.88 8.93
CA VAL A 26 14.21 16.70 9.76
C VAL A 26 14.89 17.12 11.06
N ASP A 27 15.68 16.23 11.68
CA ASP A 27 16.42 16.55 12.91
C ASP A 27 17.48 17.64 12.67
N VAL A 28 18.25 17.54 11.57
CA VAL A 28 19.20 18.60 11.18
C VAL A 28 18.47 19.93 10.97
N LEU A 29 17.32 19.91 10.31
CA LEU A 29 16.53 21.13 10.09
C LEU A 29 16.01 21.72 11.41
N SER A 30 15.51 20.89 12.33
CA SER A 30 15.10 21.30 13.67
C SER A 30 16.26 21.94 14.46
N ASN A 31 17.44 21.32 14.43
CA ASN A 31 18.63 21.82 15.10
C ASN A 31 19.11 23.17 14.54
N VAL A 32 19.10 23.34 13.21
CA VAL A 32 19.45 24.61 12.57
C VAL A 32 18.44 25.70 12.92
N THR A 33 17.15 25.39 12.88
CA THR A 33 16.11 26.39 13.16
C THR A 33 16.09 26.84 14.62
N ARG A 34 16.45 25.95 15.56
CA ARG A 34 16.58 26.27 16.98
C ARG A 34 17.52 27.45 17.26
N GLN A 35 18.57 27.61 16.44
CA GLN A 35 19.60 28.63 16.65
C GLN A 35 19.32 29.94 15.91
N LEU A 36 18.55 29.89 14.82
CA LEU A 36 18.49 30.97 13.83
C LEU A 36 17.08 31.56 13.61
N TYR A 37 16.02 30.92 14.12
CA TYR A 37 14.63 31.27 13.80
C TYR A 37 13.78 31.53 15.05
N GLN A 38 12.59 32.08 14.82
CA GLN A 38 11.61 32.33 15.88
C GLN A 38 11.13 31.02 16.53
N PRO A 39 10.71 31.03 17.81
CA PRO A 39 10.26 29.84 18.52
C PRO A 39 9.18 29.04 17.79
N ALA A 40 8.22 29.70 17.15
CA ALA A 40 7.14 29.04 16.42
C ALA A 40 7.65 28.13 15.27
N VAL A 41 8.73 28.52 14.60
CA VAL A 41 9.36 27.72 13.54
C VAL A 41 10.04 26.49 14.14
N ASN A 42 10.73 26.69 15.26
CA ASN A 42 11.39 25.59 15.95
C ASN A 42 10.38 24.57 16.50
N GLU A 43 9.30 25.03 17.13
CA GLU A 43 8.26 24.16 17.69
C GLU A 43 7.60 23.26 16.63
N ALA A 44 7.37 23.79 15.42
CA ALA A 44 6.80 23.01 14.33
C ALA A 44 7.75 21.89 13.86
N LEU A 45 9.04 22.20 13.71
CA LEU A 45 10.05 21.23 13.27
C LEU A 45 10.42 20.22 14.37
N GLU A 46 10.40 20.65 15.62
CA GLU A 46 10.57 19.77 16.78
C GLU A 46 9.40 18.79 16.90
N ALA A 47 8.16 19.24 16.65
CA ALA A 47 7.01 18.35 16.59
C ALA A 47 7.15 17.33 15.44
N ALA A 48 7.62 17.75 14.26
CA ALA A 48 7.88 16.84 13.14
C ALA A 48 8.96 15.79 13.47
N SER A 49 10.06 16.20 14.11
CA SER A 49 11.13 15.30 14.55
C SER A 49 10.62 14.31 15.60
N THR A 50 9.88 14.78 16.59
CA THR A 50 9.27 13.95 17.64
C THR A 50 8.33 12.92 17.05
N PHE A 51 7.46 13.35 16.14
CA PHE A 51 6.55 12.49 15.42
C PHE A 51 7.28 11.38 14.64
N LEU A 52 8.34 11.71 13.90
CA LEU A 52 9.15 10.70 13.21
C LEU A 52 9.81 9.71 14.18
N ALA A 53 10.26 10.18 15.35
CA ALA A 53 10.81 9.30 16.37
C ALA A 53 9.74 8.32 16.91
N GLU A 54 8.51 8.78 17.12
CA GLU A 54 7.37 7.93 17.50
C GLU A 54 7.03 6.92 16.41
N LEU A 55 6.95 7.36 15.15
CA LEU A 55 6.69 6.48 14.01
C LEU A 55 7.75 5.39 13.87
N ARG A 56 9.02 5.70 14.18
CA ARG A 56 10.12 4.72 14.11
C ARG A 56 9.88 3.52 15.04
N VAL A 57 9.25 3.74 16.18
CA VAL A 57 8.96 2.72 17.19
C VAL A 57 7.65 1.99 16.88
N SER A 58 6.78 2.60 16.09
CA SER A 58 5.53 1.97 15.64
C SER A 58 5.77 0.89 14.57
N GLU A 59 4.88 -0.10 14.49
CA GLU A 59 4.92 -1.18 13.48
C GLU A 59 4.53 -0.71 12.06
N ILE A 60 4.86 0.53 11.71
CA ILE A 60 4.52 1.06 10.39
C ILE A 60 5.32 0.32 9.32
N PRO A 61 4.67 -0.08 8.23
CA PRO A 61 5.34 -0.72 7.11
C PRO A 61 6.53 0.13 6.61
N THR A 62 7.71 -0.48 6.54
CA THR A 62 8.95 0.17 6.07
C THR A 62 9.19 -0.06 4.57
N SER A 63 8.13 -0.28 3.80
CA SER A 63 8.23 -0.42 2.36
C SER A 63 8.68 0.90 1.72
N ALA A 64 9.38 0.85 0.59
CA ALA A 64 9.82 2.05 -0.13
C ALA A 64 8.62 2.96 -0.49
N VAL A 65 7.45 2.36 -0.74
CA VAL A 65 6.21 3.10 -1.02
C VAL A 65 5.72 3.80 0.24
N ALA A 66 5.67 3.11 1.38
CA ALA A 66 5.30 3.71 2.65
C ALA A 66 6.20 4.89 3.02
N LEU A 67 7.51 4.73 2.82
CA LEU A 67 8.48 5.79 3.03
C LEU A 67 8.20 7.00 2.13
N ALA A 68 7.93 6.80 0.84
CA ALA A 68 7.61 7.87 -0.10
C ALA A 68 6.33 8.62 0.30
N GLU A 69 5.29 7.91 0.75
CA GLU A 69 4.03 8.52 1.21
C GLU A 69 4.23 9.34 2.50
N ILE A 70 5.06 8.85 3.44
CA ILE A 70 5.40 9.59 4.66
C ILE A 70 6.23 10.85 4.32
N THR A 71 7.23 10.72 3.44
CA THR A 71 8.04 11.86 2.98
C THR A 71 7.17 12.92 2.30
N ALA A 72 6.32 12.52 1.37
CA ALA A 72 5.41 13.44 0.67
C ALA A 72 4.45 14.13 1.64
N TRP A 73 3.96 13.43 2.66
CA TRP A 73 3.10 14.02 3.68
C TRP A 73 3.85 15.07 4.53
N ILE A 74 5.10 14.79 4.93
CA ILE A 74 5.92 15.76 5.68
C ILE A 74 6.15 17.01 4.83
N ASP A 75 6.52 16.84 3.57
CA ASP A 75 6.73 17.95 2.64
C ASP A 75 5.46 18.79 2.49
N ASP A 76 4.29 18.16 2.37
CA ASP A 76 2.99 18.84 2.31
C ASP A 76 2.67 19.60 3.62
N ARG A 77 3.08 19.08 4.79
CA ARG A 77 2.95 19.82 6.05
C ARG A 77 3.89 21.01 6.14
N LEU A 78 5.13 20.86 5.70
CA LEU A 78 6.11 21.94 5.68
C LEU A 78 5.76 23.01 4.64
N GLU A 79 5.19 22.61 3.50
CA GLU A 79 4.71 23.55 2.49
C GLU A 79 3.49 24.33 3.00
N LEU A 80 2.54 23.68 3.69
CA LEU A 80 1.44 24.40 4.32
C LEU A 80 1.93 25.39 5.39
N PHE A 81 2.95 25.00 6.17
CA PHE A 81 3.60 25.90 7.11
C PHE A 81 4.19 27.14 6.42
N ARG A 82 4.86 26.93 5.28
CA ARG A 82 5.42 28.02 4.45
C ARG A 82 4.32 28.96 3.94
N VAL A 83 3.17 28.40 3.52
CA VAL A 83 1.99 29.19 3.12
C VAL A 83 1.46 30.02 4.29
N PHE A 84 1.32 29.46 5.49
CA PHE A 84 0.85 30.19 6.66
C PHE A 84 1.78 31.34 7.07
N ILE A 85 3.10 31.16 6.90
CA ILE A 85 4.07 32.25 7.09
C ILE A 85 3.87 33.35 6.04
N ALA A 86 3.71 32.96 4.77
CA ALA A 86 3.52 33.92 3.68
C ALA A 86 2.21 34.74 3.84
N ASP A 87 1.17 34.11 4.39
CA ASP A 87 -0.12 34.75 4.68
C ASP A 87 -0.15 35.50 6.03
N GLU A 88 0.99 35.57 6.75
CA GLU A 88 1.12 36.18 8.09
C GLU A 88 0.10 35.63 9.12
N SER A 89 -0.37 34.41 8.89
CA SER A 89 -1.39 33.75 9.71
C SER A 89 -0.76 33.05 10.92
N TRP A 90 -0.24 33.85 11.87
CA TRP A 90 0.52 33.34 13.01
C TRP A 90 -0.24 32.34 13.89
N ALA A 91 -1.57 32.46 13.97
CA ALA A 91 -2.41 31.47 14.65
C ALA A 91 -2.29 30.08 14.00
N GLN A 92 -2.26 30.01 12.67
CA GLN A 92 -2.13 28.75 11.93
C GLN A 92 -0.68 28.24 11.94
N VAL A 93 0.31 29.14 11.87
CA VAL A 93 1.73 28.83 12.08
C VAL A 93 1.94 28.13 13.42
N SER A 94 1.34 28.63 14.51
CA SER A 94 1.44 27.99 15.84
C SER A 94 0.63 26.71 15.95
N ALA A 95 -0.46 26.56 15.20
CA ALA A 95 -1.32 25.37 15.25
C ALA A 95 -0.75 24.17 14.49
N ILE A 96 0.09 24.39 13.46
CA ILE A 96 0.53 23.31 12.57
C ILE A 96 1.30 22.19 13.28
N LYS A 97 1.94 22.50 14.42
CA LYS A 97 2.65 21.49 15.22
C LYS A 97 1.73 20.33 15.63
N ALA A 98 0.44 20.61 15.84
CA ALA A 98 -0.55 19.59 16.18
C ALA A 98 -0.87 18.63 15.00
N HIS A 99 -0.48 18.98 13.77
CA HIS A 99 -0.65 18.10 12.62
C HIS A 99 0.36 16.95 12.63
N PHE A 100 1.52 17.12 13.29
CA PHE A 100 2.53 16.09 13.47
C PHE A 100 2.13 15.13 14.59
N SER A 101 1.08 14.36 14.33
CA SER A 101 0.54 13.38 15.27
C SER A 101 -0.04 12.19 14.53
N ALA A 102 0.16 10.98 15.09
CA ALA A 102 -0.38 9.75 14.53
C ALA A 102 -1.92 9.72 14.52
N SER A 103 -2.57 10.51 15.39
CA SER A 103 -4.03 10.64 15.46
C SER A 103 -4.59 11.78 14.60
N HIS A 104 -3.72 12.60 14.01
CA HIS A 104 -4.17 13.70 13.16
C HIS A 104 -4.80 13.17 11.87
N GLU A 105 -5.94 13.71 11.49
CA GLU A 105 -6.74 13.19 10.37
C GLU A 105 -5.97 13.11 9.04
N SER A 106 -5.08 14.08 8.77
CA SER A 106 -4.27 14.07 7.55
C SER A 106 -3.30 12.90 7.51
N PHE A 107 -2.68 12.56 8.65
CA PHE A 107 -1.77 11.43 8.73
C PHE A 107 -2.53 10.10 8.73
N VAL A 108 -3.67 10.02 9.41
CA VAL A 108 -4.52 8.82 9.40
C VAL A 108 -4.90 8.43 7.97
N ARG A 109 -5.18 9.41 7.10
CA ARG A 109 -5.45 9.16 5.66
C ARG A 109 -4.25 8.52 4.95
N VAL A 110 -3.04 9.02 5.19
CA VAL A 110 -1.79 8.49 4.64
C VAL A 110 -1.50 7.08 5.18
N HIS A 111 -1.62 6.89 6.49
CA HIS A 111 -1.44 5.59 7.12
C HIS A 111 -2.42 4.54 6.56
N GLN A 112 -3.70 4.89 6.37
CA GLN A 112 -4.66 4.00 5.71
C GLN A 112 -4.33 3.71 4.25
N LEU A 113 -3.77 4.67 3.51
CA LEU A 113 -3.32 4.47 2.14
C LEU A 113 -2.18 3.45 2.08
N ILE A 114 -1.17 3.60 2.94
CA ILE A 114 -0.04 2.69 3.09
C ILE A 114 -0.54 1.26 3.37
N LEU A 115 -1.39 1.09 4.39
CA LEU A 115 -1.96 -0.22 4.74
C LEU A 115 -2.71 -0.87 3.58
N ARG A 116 -3.48 -0.09 2.80
CA ARG A 116 -4.19 -0.63 1.62
C ARG A 116 -3.22 -1.09 0.54
N GLN A 117 -2.16 -0.34 0.28
CA GLN A 117 -1.14 -0.69 -0.71
C GLN A 117 -0.39 -1.97 -0.32
N ASP A 118 -0.10 -2.16 0.97
CA ASP A 118 0.54 -3.38 1.47
C ASP A 118 -0.36 -4.61 1.38
N ILE A 119 -1.64 -4.48 1.73
CA ILE A 119 -2.63 -5.55 1.54
C ILE A 119 -2.67 -5.97 0.06
N VAL A 120 -2.74 -5.00 -0.85
CA VAL A 120 -2.74 -5.28 -2.30
C VAL A 120 -1.45 -5.99 -2.73
N SER A 121 -0.31 -5.57 -2.20
CA SER A 121 1.00 -6.16 -2.52
C SER A 121 1.11 -7.60 -2.00
N ALA A 122 0.64 -7.87 -0.77
CA ALA A 122 0.56 -9.22 -0.21
C ALA A 122 -0.38 -10.15 -1.00
N LEU A 123 -1.53 -9.62 -1.44
CA LEU A 123 -2.47 -10.36 -2.30
C LEU A 123 -1.91 -10.63 -3.71
N LYS A 124 -1.01 -9.79 -4.23
CA LYS A 124 -0.29 -10.06 -5.48
C LYS A 124 0.78 -11.13 -5.27
N ALA A 125 1.57 -11.03 -4.19
CA ALA A 125 2.64 -11.98 -3.86
C ALA A 125 2.10 -13.42 -3.71
N THR A 126 0.96 -13.60 -3.05
CA THR A 126 0.27 -14.89 -2.91
C THR A 126 -0.20 -15.48 -4.24
N LYS A 127 -0.63 -14.64 -5.20
CA LYS A 127 -1.00 -15.09 -6.55
C LYS A 127 0.21 -15.49 -7.40
N SER A 128 1.35 -14.79 -7.25
CA SER A 128 2.60 -15.12 -7.96
C SER A 128 3.29 -16.38 -7.41
N GLY A 129 3.11 -16.71 -6.13
CA GLY A 129 3.66 -17.94 -5.52
C GLY A 129 3.01 -19.24 -6.00
N SER A 130 1.85 -19.18 -6.65
CA SER A 130 1.12 -20.36 -7.15
C SER A 130 1.54 -20.80 -8.57
N SER A 131 2.55 -20.19 -9.18
CA SER A 131 2.99 -20.50 -10.57
C SER A 131 4.30 -21.28 -10.63
N ARG A 132 4.42 -22.37 -9.87
CA ARG A 132 5.51 -23.36 -10.05
C ARG A 132 4.96 -24.79 -10.01
N ASN A 133 4.20 -25.13 -11.04
CA ASN A 133 4.29 -26.39 -11.78
C ASN A 133 3.12 -26.44 -12.74
N ASP A 134 3.34 -26.10 -14.01
CA ASP A 134 2.67 -26.86 -15.05
C ASP A 134 3.56 -26.89 -16.30
N ARG A 135 4.06 -28.10 -16.55
CA ARG A 135 4.73 -28.45 -17.80
C ARG A 135 3.74 -28.22 -18.94
N ALA A 136 4.25 -27.56 -19.97
CA ALA A 136 3.75 -27.50 -21.35
C ALA A 136 2.49 -28.33 -21.69
N SER A 137 1.42 -27.66 -22.13
CA SER A 137 0.74 -27.99 -23.39
C SER A 137 -0.35 -26.97 -23.75
N ARG A 138 -0.12 -26.26 -24.86
CA ARG A 138 -1.05 -25.75 -25.88
C ARG A 138 -2.52 -25.49 -25.48
N GLY A 139 -2.94 -24.23 -25.65
CA GLY A 139 -4.34 -23.90 -25.96
C GLY A 139 -4.81 -22.60 -25.35
N ALA A 140 -4.83 -21.53 -26.15
CA ALA A 140 -5.45 -20.27 -25.82
C ALA A 140 -6.95 -20.45 -25.50
N GLY A 141 -7.40 -19.80 -24.42
CA GLY A 141 -8.78 -19.75 -23.99
C GLY A 141 -8.84 -19.28 -22.54
N THR A 142 -9.06 -17.97 -22.34
CA THR A 142 -9.20 -17.34 -21.03
C THR A 142 -10.50 -17.77 -20.36
N ASP A 143 -10.54 -19.00 -19.84
CA ASP A 143 -11.58 -19.43 -18.92
C ASP A 143 -11.18 -18.98 -17.52
N LYS A 144 -11.80 -17.90 -17.05
CA LYS A 144 -11.80 -17.53 -15.63
C LYS A 144 -12.40 -18.72 -14.87
N ARG A 145 -11.57 -19.63 -14.37
CA ARG A 145 -12.00 -20.73 -13.51
C ARG A 145 -12.61 -20.12 -12.25
N VAL A 146 -13.94 -20.05 -12.23
CA VAL A 146 -14.69 -19.61 -11.06
C VAL A 146 -14.41 -20.60 -9.92
N PHE A 147 -13.90 -20.09 -8.81
CA PHE A 147 -13.68 -20.89 -7.62
C PHE A 147 -15.04 -21.23 -6.99
N ILE A 148 -15.27 -22.53 -6.76
CA ILE A 148 -16.49 -23.02 -6.11
C ILE A 148 -16.09 -23.47 -4.69
N PRO A 149 -16.63 -22.84 -3.64
CA PRO A 149 -16.38 -23.20 -2.25
C PRO A 149 -16.60 -24.69 -1.96
N GLN A 150 -15.84 -25.25 -1.03
CA GLN A 150 -15.85 -26.70 -0.73
C GLN A 150 -17.19 -27.15 -0.15
N GLU A 151 -17.87 -26.27 0.56
CA GLU A 151 -19.17 -26.47 1.19
C GLU A 151 -20.23 -26.77 0.13
N ILE A 152 -20.21 -26.00 -0.96
CA ILE A 152 -21.10 -26.20 -2.12
C ILE A 152 -20.79 -27.55 -2.78
N ARG A 153 -19.50 -27.91 -2.93
CA ARG A 153 -19.13 -29.22 -3.50
C ARG A 153 -19.59 -30.40 -2.65
N LYS A 154 -19.61 -30.24 -1.32
CA LYS A 154 -20.10 -31.27 -0.39
C LYS A 154 -21.63 -31.39 -0.41
N ALA A 155 -22.34 -30.29 -0.66
CA ALA A 155 -23.79 -30.25 -0.73
C ALA A 155 -24.38 -30.84 -2.02
N LEU A 156 -23.57 -31.02 -3.06
CA LEU A 156 -24.05 -31.57 -4.33
C LEU A 156 -24.37 -33.08 -4.21
N PRO A 157 -25.43 -33.55 -4.88
CA PRO A 157 -25.74 -34.97 -4.94
C PRO A 157 -24.56 -35.77 -5.50
N LYS A 158 -24.41 -37.02 -5.06
CA LYS A 158 -23.44 -37.97 -5.61
C LYS A 158 -24.19 -39.10 -6.28
N GLN A 159 -23.69 -39.58 -7.42
CA GLN A 159 -24.22 -40.77 -8.07
C GLN A 159 -23.30 -41.93 -7.73
N GLY A 160 -23.71 -42.73 -6.73
CA GLY A 160 -22.83 -43.72 -6.10
C GLY A 160 -21.59 -43.06 -5.50
N ASN A 161 -20.40 -43.55 -5.87
CA ASN A 161 -19.11 -43.00 -5.40
C ASN A 161 -18.55 -41.86 -6.27
N LYS A 162 -19.30 -41.37 -7.26
CA LYS A 162 -18.84 -40.32 -8.19
C LYS A 162 -19.46 -38.96 -7.85
N GLN A 163 -18.63 -37.91 -7.91
CA GLN A 163 -19.10 -36.52 -7.79
C GLN A 163 -19.74 -36.06 -9.10
N ILE A 164 -20.60 -35.05 -9.06
CA ILE A 164 -21.20 -34.50 -10.29
C ILE A 164 -20.17 -33.66 -11.04
N CYS A 165 -20.11 -33.83 -12.36
CA CYS A 165 -19.32 -32.99 -13.24
C CYS A 165 -19.94 -31.59 -13.35
N LEU A 166 -19.37 -30.61 -12.64
CA LEU A 166 -19.83 -29.22 -12.69
C LEU A 166 -19.69 -28.57 -14.07
N ARG A 167 -18.73 -29.03 -14.87
CA ARG A 167 -18.56 -28.57 -16.25
C ARG A 167 -19.66 -29.10 -17.17
N PHE A 168 -20.31 -30.21 -16.82
CA PHE A 168 -21.51 -30.68 -17.53
C PHE A 168 -22.74 -29.85 -17.15
N LEU A 169 -22.84 -29.39 -15.90
CA LEU A 169 -23.92 -28.52 -15.44
C LEU A 169 -23.76 -27.04 -15.84
N SER A 170 -22.55 -26.63 -16.25
CA SER A 170 -22.30 -25.26 -16.68
C SER A 170 -22.60 -25.06 -18.16
N ALA A 171 -22.75 -23.80 -18.57
CA ALA A 171 -22.93 -23.41 -19.97
C ALA A 171 -21.75 -23.83 -20.87
N GLN A 172 -20.59 -24.14 -20.30
CA GLN A 172 -19.42 -24.62 -21.05
C GLN A 172 -19.64 -26.02 -21.62
N GLY A 173 -20.44 -26.85 -20.95
CA GLY A 173 -20.66 -28.24 -21.32
C GLY A 173 -19.42 -29.12 -21.11
N CYS A 174 -19.65 -30.43 -20.97
CA CYS A 174 -18.58 -31.42 -20.86
C CYS A 174 -18.51 -32.27 -22.12
N ARG A 175 -17.30 -32.51 -22.65
CA ARG A 175 -17.09 -33.35 -23.86
C ARG A 175 -17.19 -34.86 -23.61
N GLY A 176 -17.67 -35.27 -22.43
CA GLY A 176 -17.89 -36.67 -22.10
C GLY A 176 -19.00 -37.30 -22.95
N LYS A 177 -18.92 -38.61 -23.20
CA LYS A 177 -19.88 -39.36 -24.04
C LYS A 177 -20.59 -40.43 -23.21
N ASN A 178 -21.77 -40.86 -23.67
CA ASN A 178 -22.56 -41.95 -23.07
C ASN A 178 -22.87 -41.77 -21.57
N GLY A 179 -23.18 -40.54 -21.13
CA GLY A 179 -23.51 -40.25 -19.73
C GLY A 179 -22.32 -40.22 -18.77
N ASN A 180 -21.09 -40.39 -19.27
CA ASN A 180 -19.87 -40.38 -18.46
C ASN A 180 -19.04 -39.12 -18.70
N CYS A 181 -18.41 -38.62 -17.64
CA CYS A 181 -17.41 -37.58 -17.72
C CYS A 181 -16.08 -38.17 -18.24
N ILE A 182 -15.24 -37.31 -18.83
CA ILE A 182 -13.85 -37.65 -19.18
C ILE A 182 -13.02 -37.98 -17.92
N ILE A 183 -13.41 -37.41 -16.78
CA ILE A 183 -12.79 -37.66 -15.49
C ILE A 183 -13.55 -38.80 -14.80
N ASN A 184 -12.87 -39.93 -14.56
CA ASN A 184 -13.48 -41.17 -14.04
C ASN A 184 -14.17 -41.03 -12.67
N SER A 185 -13.73 -40.08 -11.84
CA SER A 185 -14.32 -39.77 -10.53
C SER A 185 -15.58 -38.89 -10.62
N LEU A 186 -15.92 -38.41 -11.82
CA LEU A 186 -17.07 -37.55 -12.07
C LEU A 186 -18.15 -38.27 -12.92
N CYS A 187 -19.40 -37.88 -12.73
CA CYS A 187 -20.56 -38.36 -13.50
C CYS A 187 -21.34 -37.19 -14.12
N HIS A 188 -22.05 -37.46 -15.21
CA HIS A 188 -23.03 -36.51 -15.73
C HIS A 188 -24.36 -36.84 -15.07
N PHE A 189 -24.87 -35.90 -14.27
CA PHE A 189 -26.16 -36.09 -13.62
C PHE A 189 -27.27 -36.13 -14.68
N LYS A 190 -28.01 -37.23 -14.73
CA LYS A 190 -29.19 -37.40 -15.55
C LYS A 190 -30.38 -37.52 -14.58
N PRO A 191 -31.37 -36.60 -14.62
CA PRO A 191 -32.53 -36.67 -13.75
C PRO A 191 -33.26 -38.01 -13.84
#